data_AF-A0A183SBA9-F1
#
_entry.id   AF-A0A183SBA9-F1
#
_cell.length_a   1.000
_cell.length_b   1.000
_cell.length_c   1.000
_cell.angle_alpha   90.00
_cell.angle_beta   90.00
_cell.angle_gamma   90.00
#
_symmetry.space_group_name_H-M   'P 1'
#
loop_
_entity.id
_entity.type
_entity.pdbx_description
1 polymer ?
#
loop_
_entity_poly.entity_id
_entity_poly.type
_entity_poly.pdbx_seq_one_letter_code
_entity_poly.pdbx_strand_id
1 'polypeptide(L)'
;LDDAFASQNMGSSVVEEKSLMTLLNRRIPSWSRLENILSVLQAASLEHVRHIWADRNSDAQSPPFRLTAVELGHLVIALYKDSSARSNFLKNLTD
;
A
#
# COMPACT_ATOMS: atom_id res chain seq x y z
N LEU A 1 0.52 -35.65 27.86
CA LEU A 1 0.49 -34.35 28.57
C LEU A 1 1.94 -33.88 28.48
N ASP A 2 2.38 -33.07 27.52
CA ASP A 2 1.80 -31.84 26.98
C ASP A 2 2.49 -31.47 25.65
N ASP A 3 1.82 -31.68 24.51
CA ASP A 3 2.20 -31.11 23.20
C ASP A 3 1.07 -30.23 22.63
N ALA A 4 0.17 -29.75 23.51
CA ALA A 4 -1.02 -28.98 23.12
C ALA A 4 -0.84 -27.45 23.21
N PHE A 5 0.22 -26.96 23.86
CA PHE A 5 0.39 -25.53 24.15
C PHE A 5 1.18 -24.72 23.11
N ALA A 6 1.86 -25.38 22.16
CA ALA A 6 2.63 -24.66 21.13
C ALA A 6 1.76 -24.09 20.00
N SER A 7 0.52 -24.57 19.84
CA SER A 7 -0.33 -24.24 18.69
C SER A 7 -1.28 -23.05 18.90
N GLN A 8 -1.44 -22.55 20.13
CA GLN A 8 -2.40 -21.47 20.41
C GLN A 8 -1.83 -20.05 20.20
N ASN A 9 -0.51 -19.87 20.19
CA ASN A 9 0.07 -18.51 20.20
C ASN A 9 0.20 -17.87 18.80
N MET A 10 0.14 -18.66 17.73
CA MET A 10 0.19 -18.14 16.35
C MET A 10 -1.17 -17.61 15.87
N GLY A 11 -2.27 -18.11 16.43
CA GLY A 11 -3.63 -17.70 16.04
C GLY A 11 -4.09 -16.38 16.66
N SER A 12 -3.69 -16.08 17.89
CA SER A 12 -4.14 -14.86 18.60
C SER A 12 -3.60 -13.59 17.97
N SER A 13 -2.31 -13.57 17.62
CA SER A 13 -1.66 -12.38 17.04
C SER A 13 -2.24 -11.98 15.67
N VAL A 14 -2.51 -12.96 14.80
CA VAL A 14 -3.07 -12.70 13.45
C VAL A 14 -4.54 -12.27 13.52
N VAL A 15 -5.30 -12.79 14.49
CA VAL A 15 -6.70 -12.41 14.71
C VAL A 15 -6.82 -11.00 15.29
N GLU A 16 -5.91 -10.63 16.21
CA GLU A 16 -5.80 -9.27 16.74
C GLU A 16 -5.42 -8.25 15.67
N GLU A 17 -4.48 -8.60 14.78
CA GLU A 17 -4.05 -7.72 13.68
C GLU A 17 -5.18 -7.46 12.68
N LYS A 18 -5.94 -8.49 12.31
CA LYS A 18 -7.13 -8.34 11.46
C LYS A 18 -8.23 -7.50 12.12
N SER A 19 -8.42 -7.67 13.43
CA SER A 19 -9.36 -6.88 14.22
C SER A 19 -8.96 -5.40 14.29
N LEU A 20 -7.66 -5.14 14.50
CA LEU A 20 -7.10 -3.80 14.54
C LEU A 20 -7.19 -3.10 13.18
N MET A 21 -6.88 -3.79 12.07
CA MET A 21 -7.05 -3.23 10.73
C MET A 21 -8.52 -2.93 10.40
N THR A 22 -9.45 -3.76 10.87
CA THR A 22 -10.89 -3.49 10.73
C THR A 22 -11.31 -2.26 11.51
N LEU A 23 -10.78 -2.08 12.73
CA LEU A 23 -11.06 -0.92 13.57
C LEU A 23 -10.46 0.37 12.99
N LEU A 24 -9.23 0.33 12.50
CA LEU A 24 -8.56 1.48 11.90
C LEU A 24 -9.26 1.92 10.62
N ASN A 25 -9.61 0.99 9.73
CA ASN A 25 -10.40 1.29 8.53
C ASN A 25 -11.77 1.90 8.86
N ARG A 26 -12.39 1.48 9.98
CA ARG A 26 -13.69 2.02 10.41
C ARG A 26 -13.60 3.37 11.12
N ARG A 27 -12.54 3.61 11.90
CA ARG A 27 -12.40 4.79 12.77
C ARG A 27 -11.65 5.94 12.11
N ILE A 28 -10.76 5.66 11.15
CA ILE A 28 -9.94 6.65 10.47
C ILE A 28 -10.29 6.60 8.98
N PRO A 29 -11.13 7.53 8.49
CA PRO A 29 -11.58 7.55 7.10
C PRO A 29 -10.44 7.63 6.06
N SER A 30 -9.29 8.17 6.46
CA SER A 30 -8.09 8.30 5.64
C SER A 30 -7.11 7.13 5.77
N TRP A 31 -7.42 6.08 6.53
CA TRP A 31 -6.50 4.96 6.79
C TRP A 31 -6.07 4.25 5.51
N SER A 32 -7.03 3.86 4.68
CA SER A 32 -6.79 3.29 3.34
C SER A 32 -5.84 4.15 2.50
N ARG A 33 -5.97 5.47 2.60
CA ARG A 33 -5.08 6.40 1.89
C ARG A 33 -3.66 6.39 2.46
N LEU A 34 -3.49 6.27 3.78
CA LEU A 34 -2.19 6.14 4.42
C LEU A 34 -1.50 4.82 4.03
N GLU A 35 -2.25 3.71 3.96
CA GLU A 35 -1.74 2.41 3.51
C GLU A 35 -1.21 2.49 2.07
N ASN A 36 -1.95 3.17 1.18
CA ASN A 36 -1.51 3.40 -0.19
C ASN A 36 -0.21 4.22 -0.27
N ILE A 37 -0.07 5.26 0.57
CA ILE A 37 1.17 6.05 0.65
C ILE A 37 2.32 5.18 1.15
N LEU A 38 2.09 4.38 2.20
CA LEU A 38 3.09 3.49 2.76
C LEU A 38 3.56 2.46 1.73
N SER A 39 2.64 1.87 0.95
CA SER A 39 2.97 0.94 -0.12
C SER A 39 3.91 1.56 -1.16
N VAL A 40 3.67 2.81 -1.57
CA VAL A 40 4.56 3.54 -2.49
C VAL A 40 5.92 3.84 -1.85
N LEU A 41 5.96 4.21 -0.56
CA LEU A 41 7.20 4.47 0.16
C LEU A 41 8.06 3.21 0.37
N GLN A 42 7.41 2.06 0.53
CA GLN A 42 8.06 0.76 0.67
C GLN A 42 8.46 0.13 -0.69
N ALA A 43 8.09 0.77 -1.80
CA ALA A 43 8.41 0.26 -3.12
C ALA A 43 9.92 0.25 -3.35
N ALA A 44 10.48 -0.95 -3.59
CA ALA A 44 11.90 -1.14 -3.83
C ALA A 44 12.43 -0.45 -5.10
N SER A 45 11.57 -0.08 -6.04
CA SER A 45 11.96 0.56 -7.31
C SER A 45 10.81 1.32 -7.96
N LEU A 46 11.14 2.18 -8.93
CA LEU A 46 10.15 2.89 -9.74
C LEU A 46 9.26 1.93 -10.56
N GLU A 47 9.79 0.76 -10.94
CA GLU A 47 9.01 -0.30 -11.59
C GLU A 47 7.93 -0.83 -10.66
N HIS A 48 8.28 -1.06 -9.40
CA HIS A 48 7.34 -1.52 -8.39
C HIS A 48 6.22 -0.49 -8.16
N VAL A 49 6.55 0.81 -8.14
CA VAL A 49 5.54 1.88 -8.09
C VAL A 49 4.62 1.85 -9.32
N ARG A 50 5.16 1.54 -10.51
CA ARG A 50 4.35 1.40 -11.72
C ARG A 50 3.38 0.22 -11.64
N HIS A 51 3.81 -0.91 -11.09
CA HIS A 51 2.92 -2.04 -10.86
C HIS A 51 1.80 -1.70 -9.88
N ILE A 52 2.11 -1.06 -8.75
CA ILE A 52 1.12 -0.59 -7.79
C ILE A 52 0.10 0.34 -8.46
N TRP A 53 0.56 1.26 -9.32
CA TRP A 53 -0.32 2.19 -10.05
C TRP A 53 -1.15 1.52 -11.16
N ALA A 54 -0.62 0.50 -11.81
CA ALA A 54 -1.35 -0.27 -12.83
C ALA A 54 -2.47 -1.11 -12.20
N ASP A 55 -2.20 -1.69 -11.03
CA ASP A 55 -3.15 -2.54 -10.30
C ASP A 55 -4.15 -1.75 -9.44
N ARG A 56 -4.13 -0.40 -9.50
CA ARG A 56 -4.95 0.50 -8.68
C ARG A 56 -6.46 0.27 -8.79
N ASN A 57 -6.90 -0.28 -9.93
CA ASN A 57 -8.30 -0.58 -10.24
C ASN A 57 -8.59 -2.09 -10.20
N SER A 58 -7.68 -2.90 -9.66
CA SER A 58 -7.91 -4.33 -9.51
C SER A 58 -9.05 -4.55 -8.51
N ASP A 59 -10.09 -5.28 -8.92
CA ASP A 59 -11.23 -5.66 -8.06
C ASP A 59 -10.79 -6.45 -6.81
N ALA A 60 -9.54 -6.92 -6.78
CA ALA A 60 -8.92 -7.56 -5.62
C ALA A 60 -8.48 -6.57 -4.51
N GLN A 61 -8.35 -5.27 -4.79
CA GLN A 61 -8.00 -4.26 -3.79
C GLN A 61 -9.24 -3.70 -3.09
N SER A 62 -9.56 -4.28 -1.93
CA SER A 62 -10.49 -3.68 -0.96
C SER A 62 -9.68 -3.27 0.28
N PRO A 63 -9.51 -1.96 0.57
CA PRO A 63 -10.16 -0.79 -0.05
C PRO A 63 -9.50 -0.31 -1.36
N PRO A 64 -10.23 0.45 -2.21
CA PRO A 64 -9.71 0.95 -3.47
C PRO A 64 -8.51 1.88 -3.28
N PHE A 65 -7.57 1.86 -4.22
CA PHE A 65 -6.45 2.78 -4.22
C PHE A 65 -6.94 4.23 -4.34
N ARG A 66 -6.53 5.09 -3.40
CA ARG A 66 -7.10 6.45 -3.21
C ARG A 66 -6.13 7.59 -3.47
N LEU A 67 -4.94 7.32 -4.01
CA LEU A 67 -4.01 8.38 -4.38
C LEU A 67 -4.30 8.84 -5.80
N THR A 68 -4.35 10.15 -5.98
CA THR A 68 -4.49 10.77 -7.29
C THR A 68 -3.18 10.66 -8.08
N ALA A 69 -3.28 10.81 -9.40
CA ALA A 69 -2.12 10.92 -10.27
C ALA A 69 -1.14 12.01 -9.79
N VAL A 70 -1.67 13.18 -9.39
CA VAL A 70 -0.84 14.29 -8.89
C VAL A 70 -0.06 13.92 -7.62
N GLU A 71 -0.72 13.27 -6.67
CA GLU A 71 -0.10 12.87 -5.41
C GLU A 71 1.00 11.83 -5.62
N LEU A 72 0.73 10.82 -6.47
CA LEU A 72 1.75 9.85 -6.82
C LEU A 72 2.93 10.49 -7.57
N GLY A 73 2.65 11.46 -8.44
CA GLY A 73 3.69 12.24 -9.11
C GLY A 73 4.60 12.98 -8.12
N HIS A 74 4.03 13.65 -7.12
CA HIS A 74 4.81 14.31 -6.07
C HIS A 74 5.64 13.32 -5.25
N LEU A 75 5.08 12.15 -4.90
CA LEU A 75 5.82 11.10 -4.20
C LEU A 75 7.01 10.62 -5.01
N VAL A 76 6.83 10.38 -6.31
CA VAL A 76 7.92 9.93 -7.19
C VAL A 76 9.02 10.99 -7.36
N ILE A 77 8.66 12.27 -7.43
CA ILE A 77 9.62 13.38 -7.46
C ILE A 77 10.43 13.43 -6.16
N ALA A 78 9.78 13.22 -5.01
CA ALA A 78 10.44 13.24 -3.71
C ALA A 78 11.35 12.03 -3.47
N LEU A 79 10.96 10.84 -3.94
CA LEU A 79 11.67 9.58 -3.67
C LEU A 79 12.78 9.27 -4.67
N TYR A 80 12.63 9.68 -5.94
CA TYR A 80 13.54 9.30 -7.01
C TYR A 80 14.24 10.52 -7.61
N LYS A 81 15.56 10.39 -7.80
CA LYS A 81 16.38 11.40 -8.50
C LYS A 81 15.94 11.59 -9.95
N ASP A 82 16.24 12.77 -10.47
CA ASP A 82 16.00 13.16 -11.86
C ASP A 82 16.60 12.13 -12.83
N SER A 83 15.74 11.54 -13.66
CA SER A 83 16.11 10.57 -14.68
C SER A 83 15.09 10.57 -15.82
N SER A 84 15.50 10.03 -16.97
CA SER A 84 14.61 9.80 -18.12
C SER A 84 13.47 8.84 -17.75
N ALA A 85 13.76 7.79 -16.98
CA ALA A 85 12.76 6.84 -16.49
C ALA A 85 11.70 7.52 -15.61
N ARG A 86 12.12 8.38 -14.67
CA ARG A 86 11.20 9.16 -13.83
C ARG A 86 10.35 10.10 -14.68
N SER A 87 10.96 10.81 -15.62
CA SER A 87 10.27 11.76 -16.48
C SER A 87 9.23 11.08 -17.38
N ASN A 88 9.57 9.90 -17.93
CA ASN A 88 8.64 9.09 -18.72
C ASN A 88 7.50 8.55 -17.88
N PHE A 89 7.78 8.08 -16.66
CA PHE A 89 6.74 7.64 -15.73
C PHE A 89 5.75 8.76 -15.40
N LEU A 90 6.24 9.95 -15.04
CA LEU A 90 5.41 11.11 -14.73
C LEU A 90 4.56 11.57 -15.92
N LYS A 91 5.08 11.49 -17.15
CA LYS A 91 4.31 11.81 -18.37
C LYS A 91 3.17 10.84 -18.63
N ASN A 92 3.36 9.57 -18.30
CA ASN A 92 2.37 8.51 -18.48
C ASN A 92 1.38 8.42 -17.31
N LEU A 93 1.52 9.32 -16.33
CA LEU A 93 0.70 9.34 -15.13
C LEU A 93 -0.57 10.15 -15.40
N THR A 94 -1.51 9.52 -16.09
CA THR A 94 -2.86 10.05 -16.34
C THR A 94 -3.87 9.35 -15.44
N ASP A 95 -4.86 10.10 -14.97
CA ASP A 95 -5.97 9.60 -14.14
C ASP A 95 -6.89 8.68 -14.95
#